data_AF-A0A2M7CP10-F1
#
_entry.id   AF-A0A2M7CP10-F1
#
_cell.length_a   1.000
_cell.length_b   1.000
_cell.length_c   1.000
_cell.angle_alpha   90.00
_cell.angle_beta   90.00
_cell.angle_gamma   90.00
#
_symmetry.space_group_name_H-M   'P 1'
#
loop_
_entity.id
_entity.type
_entity.pdbx_description
1 polymer ?
#
loop_
_entity_poly.entity_id
_entity_poly.type
_entity_poly.pdbx_seq_one_letter_code
_entity_poly.pdbx_strand_id
1 'polypeptide(L)' 'MNIDEQVELLMQGTEYGDEDLKQAMTAELRERLLLAEKEGRPLRVYCGYDPTSTDLHLGHTISMRKLRQFQDL' A
#
# COMPACT_ATOMS: atom_id res chain seq x y z
N MET A 1 -12.15 2.93 10.31
CA MET A 1 -12.30 1.77 9.42
C MET A 1 -11.86 0.53 10.16
N ASN A 2 -12.50 -0.60 9.91
CA ASN A 2 -11.97 -1.89 10.33
C ASN A 2 -10.84 -2.34 9.38
N ILE A 3 -10.06 -3.37 9.76
CA ILE A 3 -8.93 -3.86 8.96
C ILE A 3 -9.36 -4.31 7.55
N ASP A 4 -10.54 -4.92 7.41
CA ASP A 4 -10.98 -5.44 6.12
C ASP A 4 -11.31 -4.30 5.14
N GLU A 5 -11.94 -3.23 5.61
CA GLU A 5 -12.15 -1.98 4.86
C GLU A 5 -10.81 -1.33 4.48
N GLN A 6 -9.82 -1.35 5.38
CA GLN A 6 -8.49 -0.80 5.11
C GLN A 6 -7.79 -1.57 3.99
N VAL A 7 -7.85 -2.90 4.05
CA VAL A 7 -7.29 -3.77 3.01
C VAL A 7 -7.98 -3.48 1.68
N GLU A 8 -9.31 -3.42 1.63
CA GLU A 8 -10.04 -3.13 0.40
C GLU A 8 -9.63 -1.79 -0.23
N LEU A 9 -9.56 -0.73 0.59
CA LEU A 9 -9.13 0.60 0.14
C LEU A 9 -7.68 0.59 -0.39
N LEU A 10 -6.77 -0.06 0.32
CA LEU A 10 -5.35 -0.07 -0.04
C LEU A 10 -5.08 -0.94 -1.28
N MET A 11 -5.83 -2.02 -1.47
CA MET A 11 -5.75 -2.88 -2.66
C MET A 11 -6.40 -2.24 -3.89
N GLN A 12 -7.28 -1.26 -3.71
CA GLN A 12 -7.96 -0.57 -4.81
C GLN A 12 -6.99 0.12 -5.76
N GLY A 13 -7.19 -0.11 -7.06
CA GLY A 13 -6.42 0.55 -8.13
C GLY A 13 -5.01 -0.01 -8.35
N THR A 14 -4.71 -1.17 -7.78
CA THR A 14 -3.46 -1.90 -7.99
C THR A 14 -3.71 -3.11 -8.90
N GLU A 15 -2.84 -3.31 -9.89
CA GLU A 15 -2.85 -4.47 -10.78
C GLU A 15 -1.91 -5.55 -10.22
N TYR A 16 -2.37 -6.80 -10.18
CA TYR A 16 -1.62 -7.92 -9.59
C TYR A 16 -1.26 -9.00 -10.61
N GLY A 17 -1.68 -8.87 -11.88
CA GLY A 17 -1.33 -9.82 -12.94
C GLY A 17 -2.19 -11.09 -12.94
N ASP A 18 -2.35 -11.75 -11.79
CA ASP A 18 -3.25 -12.89 -11.60
C ASP A 18 -3.98 -12.88 -10.24
N GLU A 19 -5.04 -13.68 -10.15
CA GLU A 19 -5.89 -13.74 -8.95
C GLU A 19 -5.20 -14.41 -7.76
N ASP A 20 -4.27 -15.35 -8.00
CA ASP A 20 -3.55 -16.03 -6.92
C ASP A 20 -2.59 -15.03 -6.22
N LEU A 21 -1.88 -14.20 -7.00
CA LEU A 21 -1.02 -13.15 -6.47
C LEU A 21 -1.83 -12.09 -5.73
N LYS A 22 -2.99 -11.70 -6.27
CA LYS A 22 -3.91 -10.77 -5.59
C LYS A 22 -4.36 -11.31 -4.24
N GLN A 23 -4.75 -12.59 -4.16
CA GLN A 23 -5.16 -13.23 -2.91
C GLN A 23 -4.01 -13.28 -1.90
N ALA A 24 -2.82 -13.69 -2.34
CA ALA A 24 -1.63 -13.74 -1.50
C ALA A 24 -1.29 -12.36 -0.91
N MET A 25 -1.28 -11.31 -1.76
CA MET A 25 -1.01 -9.94 -1.33
C MET A 25 -2.09 -9.39 -0.39
N THR A 26 -3.36 -9.75 -0.61
CA THR A 26 -4.48 -9.39 0.28
C THR A 26 -4.25 -9.96 1.68
N ALA A 27 -3.94 -11.26 1.75
CA ALA A 27 -3.71 -11.95 3.02
C ALA A 27 -2.51 -11.38 3.78
N GLU A 28 -1.40 -11.14 3.08
CA GLU A 28 -0.19 -10.58 3.67
C GLU A 28 -0.41 -9.14 4.19
N LEU A 29 -1.09 -8.28 3.42
CA LEU A 29 -1.40 -6.92 3.84
C LEU A 29 -2.27 -6.92 5.11
N ARG A 30 -3.30 -7.78 5.16
CA ARG A 30 -4.17 -7.93 6.32
C ARG A 30 -3.38 -8.32 7.56
N GLU A 31 -2.50 -9.31 7.46
CA GLU A 31 -1.67 -9.77 8.58
C GLU A 31 -0.76 -8.66 9.10
N ARG A 32 -0.12 -7.91 8.20
CA ARG A 32 0.77 -6.79 8.56
C ARG A 32 0.02 -5.65 9.25
N LEU A 33 -1.20 -5.33 8.80
CA LEU A 33 -2.05 -4.32 9.44
C LEU A 33 -2.49 -4.77 10.84
N LEU A 34 -2.91 -6.02 11.00
CA LEU A 34 -3.25 -6.60 12.32
C LEU A 34 -2.07 -6.53 13.29
N LEU A 35 -0.86 -6.87 12.82
CA LEU A 35 0.34 -6.80 13.65
C LEU A 35 0.65 -5.35 14.05
N ALA A 36 0.58 -4.42 13.11
CA ALA A 36 0.82 -3.00 13.36
C ALA A 36 -0.18 -2.43 14.38
N GLU A 37 -1.47 -2.74 14.23
CA GLU A 37 -2.54 -2.37 15.16
C GLU A 37 -2.27 -2.95 16.56
N LYS A 38 -1.94 -4.24 16.66
CA LYS A 38 -1.61 -4.91 17.92
C LYS A 38 -0.40 -4.27 18.62
N GLU A 39 0.59 -3.82 17.85
CA GLU A 39 1.78 -3.13 18.36
C GLU A 39 1.54 -1.64 18.65
N GLY A 40 0.35 -1.11 18.35
CA GLY A 40 0.00 0.29 18.56
C GLY A 40 0.83 1.25 17.71
N ARG A 41 1.28 0.81 16.52
CA ARG A 41 2.06 1.63 15.60
C ARG A 41 1.49 1.57 14.18
N PRO A 42 1.69 2.62 13.36
CA PRO A 42 1.32 2.53 11.95
C PRO A 42 2.20 1.52 11.20
N LEU A 43 1.65 0.96 10.11
CA LEU A 43 2.40 0.14 9.17
C LEU A 43 3.40 1.04 8.43
N ARG A 44 4.68 0.67 8.44
CA ARG A 44 5.72 1.38 7.71
C ARG A 44 5.80 0.85 6.28
N VAL A 45 5.63 1.73 5.30
CA VAL A 45 5.68 1.42 3.87
C VAL A 45 6.75 2.26 3.20
N TYR A 46 7.44 1.67 2.23
CA TYR A 46 8.51 2.31 1.47
C TYR A 46 8.23 2.21 -0.02
N CYS A 47 8.55 3.28 -0.75
CA CYS A 47 8.56 3.31 -2.21
C CYS A 47 9.86 4.00 -2.64
N GLY A 48 10.68 3.26 -3.39
CA GLY A 48 11.94 3.78 -3.92
C GLY A 48 11.72 4.53 -5.23
N TYR A 49 12.40 5.65 -5.39
CA TYR A 49 12.50 6.40 -6.65
C TYR A 49 13.97 6.47 -7.05
N ASP A 50 14.29 6.06 -8.27
CA ASP A 50 15.63 6.14 -8.82
C ASP A 50 15.97 7.60 -9.15
N PRO A 51 17.05 8.19 -8.57
CA PRO A 51 17.42 9.58 -8.78
C PRO A 51 18.17 9.85 -10.10
N THR A 52 18.16 8.90 -11.06
CA THR A 52 18.79 9.07 -12.39
C THR A 52 18.34 10.35 -13.11
N SER A 53 17.14 10.86 -12.82
CA SER A 53 16.70 12.21 -13.19
C SER A 53 16.08 12.93 -11.98
N THR A 54 16.14 14.26 -11.99
CA THR A 54 15.47 15.12 -11.00
C THR A 54 14.00 15.38 -11.33
N ASP A 55 13.55 15.02 -12.54
CA ASP A 55 12.21 15.36 -13.02
C ASP A 55 11.13 14.41 -12.50
N LEU A 56 10.13 14.96 -11.82
CA LEU A 56 8.93 14.24 -11.44
C LEU A 56 7.79 14.54 -12.42
N HIS A 57 7.26 13.49 -13.05
CA HIS A 57 6.04 13.55 -13.84
C HIS A 57 4.84 12.88 -13.15
N LEU A 58 3.65 13.01 -13.74
CA LEU A 58 2.39 12.47 -13.23
C LEU A 58 2.44 10.96 -12.93
N GLY A 59 3.24 10.17 -13.65
CA GLY A 59 3.43 8.75 -13.34
C GLY A 59 3.89 8.48 -11.89
N HIS A 60 4.77 9.31 -11.32
CA HIS A 60 5.21 9.17 -9.92
C HIS A 60 4.07 9.43 -8.92
N THR A 61 3.06 10.21 -9.33
CA THR A 61 1.94 10.53 -8.44
C THR A 61 1.07 9.33 -8.13
N ILE A 62 1.10 8.26 -8.95
CA ILE A 62 0.33 7.03 -8.71
C ILE A 62 0.80 6.38 -7.41
N SER A 63 2.10 6.09 -7.30
CA SER A 63 2.70 5.53 -6.08
C SER A 63 2.65 6.50 -4.90
N MET A 64 2.88 7.80 -5.12
CA MET A 64 2.78 8.81 -4.05
C MET A 64 1.37 8.92 -3.47
N ARG A 65 0.31 8.82 -4.29
CA ARG A 65 -1.07 8.80 -3.81
C ARG A 65 -1.37 7.57 -2.99
N LYS A 66 -0.85 6.40 -3.36
CA LYS A 66 -0.97 5.19 -2.55
C LYS A 66 -0.24 5.33 -1.22
N LEU A 67 0.98 5.88 -1.21
CA LEU A 67 1.70 6.22 0.03
C LEU A 67 0.90 7.19 0.91
N ARG A 68 0.23 8.18 0.31
CA ARG A 68 -0.64 9.10 1.05
C ARG A 68 -1.83 8.38 1.69
N GLN A 69 -2.47 7.45 0.98
CA GLN A 69 -3.54 6.61 1.56
C GLN A 69 -3.05 5.83 2.79
N PHE A 70 -1.83 5.29 2.77
CA PHE A 70 -1.25 4.64 3.95
C PHE A 70 -1.00 5.58 5.14
N GLN A 71 -0.81 6.89 4.90
CA GLN A 71 -0.60 7.89 5.95
C GLN A 71 -1.91 8.41 6.54
N ASP A 72 -2.99 8.41 5.76
CA ASP A 72 -4.31 8.89 6.17
C ASP A 72 -5.13 7.82 6.93
N LEU A 73 -4.68 6.56 6.94
CA LEU A 73 -5.22 5.46 7.73
C LEU A 73 -4.71 5.45 9.17
#